data_AF-A0A1G0VMA8-F1
#
_entry.id   AF-A0A1G0VMA8-F1
#
_cell.length_a   1.000
_cell.length_b   1.000
_cell.length_c   1.000
_cell.angle_alpha   90.00
_cell.angle_beta   90.00
_cell.angle_gamma   90.00
#
_symmetry.space_group_name_H-M   'P 1'
#
loop_
_entity.id
_entity.type
_entity.pdbx_description
1 polymer ?
#
loop_
_entity_poly.entity_id
_entity_poly.type
_entity_poly.pdbx_seq_one_letter_code
_entity_poly.pdbx_strand_id
1 'polypeptide(L)'
;IPQLIRHIQILYSSMSEVGTHIYIKIGTSGTGGMGLNIPYTHSEEKPSRVLLSKSSIAGAHTLLLFLMGRTPDTAITKEIKPTAAIAWKRIEYGEIKRRGKPIEISDIQLTEAVPLKDKFFICSDKTYRTSGKKLTSVFIDTGENGIFSRGEFETITAQKQMEFITPEEIADVVIFEVKGGNTGHDIVSALDHASMEPTYRAGYMQHMAVQKLDELEKKHGKSSVAFELLGPPRLSKLLYEIHLLRLFNKTMRDILNKSPEELSKKCFEIITNDADLRNEILAIGIPVLLPNGASLLRGNTIKIPAFRGENILDVNQKNINNWANEGWVDLRVSNMKKWQSRLTELIEEAETITAINTSSMHVRTKDYWNNFEEISIGKVCSWLFIHEEQGKRMKA
;
A
#
# COMPACT_ATOMS: atom_id res chain seq x y z
N ILE A 1 8.81 -2.86 -4.94
CA ILE A 1 7.34 -2.86 -5.16
C ILE A 1 6.87 -1.81 -6.17
N PRO A 2 7.17 -0.49 -6.08
CA PRO A 2 6.64 0.50 -7.03
C PRO A 2 6.92 0.20 -8.52
N GLN A 3 8.12 -0.29 -8.85
CA GLN A 3 8.45 -0.73 -10.21
C GLN A 3 7.67 -1.97 -10.66
N LEU A 4 7.28 -2.85 -9.73
CA LEU A 4 6.44 -4.03 -9.99
C LEU A 4 5.01 -3.60 -10.30
N ILE A 5 4.48 -2.63 -9.55
CA ILE A 5 3.16 -2.02 -9.81
C ILE A 5 3.17 -1.35 -11.18
N ARG A 6 4.20 -0.54 -11.50
CA ARG A 6 4.36 0.07 -12.81
C ARG A 6 4.49 -0.95 -13.94
N HIS A 7 5.22 -2.05 -13.72
CA HIS A 7 5.30 -3.15 -14.68
C HIS A 7 3.93 -3.77 -14.95
N ILE A 8 3.12 -4.04 -13.92
CA ILE A 8 1.76 -4.56 -14.06
C ILE A 8 0.84 -3.54 -14.75
N GLN A 9 0.95 -2.25 -14.45
CA GLN A 9 0.20 -1.18 -15.13
C GLN A 9 0.52 -1.14 -16.64
N ILE A 10 1.80 -1.19 -17.00
CA ILE A 10 2.24 -1.23 -18.41
C ILE A 10 1.74 -2.51 -19.08
N LEU A 11 1.93 -3.68 -18.44
CA LEU A 11 1.47 -4.97 -18.94
C LEU A 11 -0.05 -4.97 -19.21
N TYR A 12 -0.84 -4.50 -18.25
CA TYR A 12 -2.29 -4.34 -18.38
C TYR A 12 -2.67 -3.45 -19.56
N SER A 13 -2.09 -2.24 -19.64
CA SER A 13 -2.38 -1.30 -20.73
C SER A 13 -2.00 -1.86 -22.10
N SER A 14 -0.81 -2.43 -22.26
CA SER A 14 -0.36 -3.01 -23.53
C SER A 14 -1.18 -4.25 -23.94
N MET A 15 -1.60 -5.08 -23.00
CA MET A 15 -2.47 -6.23 -23.30
C MET A 15 -3.87 -5.80 -23.74
N SER A 16 -4.43 -4.76 -23.11
CA SER A 16 -5.70 -4.15 -23.50
C SER A 16 -5.63 -3.53 -24.89
N GLU A 17 -4.56 -2.78 -25.20
CA GLU A 17 -4.33 -2.14 -26.50
C GLU A 17 -4.21 -3.14 -27.66
N VAL A 18 -3.53 -4.27 -27.44
CA VAL A 18 -3.30 -5.30 -28.46
C VAL A 18 -4.45 -6.34 -28.52
N GLY A 19 -5.43 -6.27 -27.61
CA GLY A 19 -6.55 -7.24 -27.55
C GLY A 19 -6.11 -8.64 -27.11
N THR A 20 -5.18 -8.73 -26.16
CA THR A 20 -4.67 -10.01 -25.64
C THR A 20 -5.79 -10.79 -24.95
N HIS A 21 -6.12 -11.99 -25.44
CA HIS A 21 -7.17 -12.82 -24.84
C HIS A 21 -6.73 -13.53 -23.55
N ILE A 22 -5.51 -14.06 -23.50
CA ILE A 22 -4.99 -14.85 -22.37
C ILE A 22 -3.53 -14.45 -22.10
N TYR A 23 -3.21 -14.21 -20.83
CA TYR A 23 -1.86 -14.06 -20.32
C TYR A 23 -1.56 -15.16 -19.29
N ILE A 24 -0.47 -15.91 -19.53
CA ILE A 24 0.01 -16.95 -18.62
C ILE A 24 1.41 -16.61 -18.15
N LYS A 25 1.57 -16.52 -16.83
CA LYS A 25 2.88 -16.50 -16.18
C LYS A 25 3.28 -17.91 -15.78
N ILE A 26 4.47 -18.34 -16.20
CA ILE A 26 5.17 -19.48 -15.60
C ILE A 26 6.25 -18.88 -14.68
N GLY A 27 6.18 -19.17 -13.39
CA GLY A 27 7.15 -18.59 -12.44
C GLY A 27 7.36 -19.49 -11.23
N THR A 28 8.59 -19.95 -11.02
CA THR A 28 8.94 -20.86 -9.91
C THR A 28 8.63 -20.25 -8.54
N SER A 29 8.59 -21.11 -7.53
CA SER A 29 8.46 -20.73 -6.11
C SER A 29 9.69 -20.02 -5.53
N GLY A 30 10.83 -20.06 -6.24
CA GLY A 30 12.14 -19.60 -5.78
C GLY A 30 12.85 -20.61 -4.89
N THR A 31 12.12 -21.34 -4.03
CA THR A 31 12.63 -22.40 -3.16
C THR A 31 12.54 -23.80 -3.75
N GLY A 32 12.02 -23.94 -4.98
CA GLY A 32 11.76 -25.24 -5.61
C GLY A 32 10.85 -26.13 -4.75
N GLY A 33 9.78 -25.55 -4.18
CA GLY A 33 8.83 -26.26 -3.31
C GLY A 33 9.29 -26.51 -1.88
N MET A 34 10.59 -26.38 -1.58
CA MET A 34 11.07 -26.45 -0.21
C MET A 34 10.53 -25.29 0.63
N GLY A 35 10.38 -25.51 1.94
CA GLY A 35 9.94 -24.48 2.88
C GLY A 35 11.02 -23.45 3.22
N LEU A 36 10.76 -22.66 4.25
CA LEU A 36 11.73 -21.70 4.80
C LEU A 36 13.03 -22.38 5.30
N ASN A 37 12.98 -23.68 5.58
CA ASN A 37 14.11 -24.53 5.97
C ASN A 37 15.03 -24.97 4.80
N ILE A 38 14.83 -24.46 3.59
CA ILE A 38 15.65 -24.78 2.41
C ILE A 38 17.17 -24.66 2.73
N PRO A 39 17.96 -25.73 2.52
CA PRO A 39 19.39 -25.71 2.83
C PRO A 39 20.25 -25.06 1.73
N TYR A 40 19.70 -24.94 0.51
CA TYR A 40 20.39 -24.51 -0.71
C TYR A 40 20.43 -22.97 -0.88
N THR A 41 21.05 -22.26 0.07
CA THR A 41 21.12 -20.78 0.06
C THR A 41 22.55 -20.27 0.11
N HIS A 42 22.89 -19.31 -0.77
CA HIS A 42 24.23 -18.67 -0.82
C HIS A 42 24.51 -17.66 0.33
N SER A 43 23.89 -17.80 1.50
CA SER A 43 24.10 -16.94 2.67
C SER A 43 24.03 -17.73 3.97
N GLU A 44 24.60 -17.17 5.03
CA GLU A 44 24.55 -17.70 6.39
C GLU A 44 23.13 -17.73 6.97
N GLU A 45 22.29 -16.74 6.62
CA GLU A 45 20.85 -16.77 6.95
C GLU A 45 20.13 -17.83 6.11
N LYS A 46 19.42 -18.74 6.79
CA LYS A 46 18.53 -19.74 6.20
C LYS A 46 17.08 -19.43 6.55
N PRO A 47 16.22 -19.06 5.58
CA PRO A 47 16.49 -18.86 4.16
C PRO A 47 17.04 -17.45 3.88
N SER A 48 17.87 -17.30 2.83
CA SER A 48 18.49 -16.01 2.52
C SER A 48 17.47 -14.89 2.28
N ARG A 49 17.77 -13.66 2.73
CA ARG A 49 16.96 -12.46 2.39
C ARG A 49 16.77 -12.26 0.89
N VAL A 50 17.74 -12.65 0.06
CA VAL A 50 17.65 -12.57 -1.41
C VAL A 50 16.60 -13.54 -1.95
N LEU A 51 16.59 -14.78 -1.45
CA LEU A 51 15.60 -15.80 -1.77
C LEU A 51 14.20 -15.41 -1.27
N LEU A 52 14.10 -14.98 -0.01
CA LEU A 52 12.86 -14.44 0.54
C LEU A 52 12.35 -13.25 -0.27
N SER A 53 13.24 -12.35 -0.71
CA SER A 53 12.87 -11.21 -1.56
C SER A 53 12.39 -11.66 -2.94
N LYS A 54 13.02 -12.67 -3.56
CA LYS A 54 12.52 -13.28 -4.81
C LYS A 54 11.12 -13.84 -4.60
N SER A 55 10.90 -14.67 -3.58
CA SER A 55 9.58 -15.27 -3.29
C SER A 55 8.54 -14.22 -2.88
N SER A 56 8.93 -13.17 -2.16
CA SER A 56 8.06 -12.04 -1.80
C SER A 56 7.66 -11.19 -3.01
N ILE A 57 8.60 -10.90 -3.92
CA ILE A 57 8.31 -10.20 -5.17
C ILE A 57 7.47 -11.09 -6.10
N ALA A 58 7.75 -12.39 -6.16
CA ALA A 58 6.97 -13.35 -6.95
C ALA A 58 5.53 -13.43 -6.44
N GLY A 59 5.32 -13.57 -5.12
CA GLY A 59 4.00 -13.57 -4.49
C GLY A 59 3.28 -12.23 -4.58
N ALA A 60 4.00 -11.11 -4.42
CA ALA A 60 3.42 -9.78 -4.69
C ALA A 60 3.02 -9.62 -6.16
N HIS A 61 3.77 -10.18 -7.11
CA HIS A 61 3.39 -10.21 -8.52
C HIS A 61 2.17 -11.11 -8.75
N THR A 62 2.10 -12.28 -8.10
CA THR A 62 0.90 -13.15 -8.14
C THR A 62 -0.34 -12.41 -7.62
N LEU A 63 -0.22 -11.67 -6.51
CA LEU A 63 -1.30 -10.84 -5.98
C LEU A 63 -1.66 -9.66 -6.88
N LEU A 64 -0.70 -9.04 -7.55
CA LEU A 64 -0.99 -7.98 -8.54
C LEU A 64 -1.64 -8.54 -9.81
N LEU A 65 -1.24 -9.74 -10.26
CA LEU A 65 -1.92 -10.47 -11.34
C LEU A 65 -3.34 -10.88 -10.94
N PHE A 66 -3.55 -11.26 -9.69
CA PHE A 66 -4.87 -11.53 -9.13
C PHE A 66 -5.76 -10.28 -9.17
N LEU A 67 -5.25 -9.11 -8.77
CA LEU A 67 -5.98 -7.84 -8.92
C LEU A 67 -6.28 -7.52 -10.40
N MET A 68 -5.32 -7.78 -11.29
CA MET A 68 -5.49 -7.61 -12.74
C MET A 68 -6.58 -8.54 -13.30
N GLY A 69 -6.58 -9.82 -12.94
CA GLY A 69 -7.63 -10.79 -13.31
C GLY A 69 -9.00 -10.48 -12.71
N ARG A 70 -9.06 -9.67 -11.64
CA ARG A 70 -10.31 -9.12 -11.06
C ARG A 70 -10.69 -7.74 -11.62
N THR A 71 -9.93 -7.20 -12.57
CA THR A 71 -10.27 -5.94 -13.25
C THR A 71 -11.21 -6.25 -14.43
N PRO A 72 -12.35 -5.55 -14.59
CA PRO A 72 -13.25 -5.76 -15.71
C PRO A 72 -12.59 -5.56 -17.08
N ASP A 73 -13.17 -6.16 -18.12
CA ASP A 73 -12.87 -5.91 -19.54
C ASP A 73 -11.38 -6.08 -19.94
N THR A 74 -10.69 -7.07 -19.34
CA THR A 74 -9.26 -7.34 -19.57
C THR A 74 -8.94 -8.81 -19.88
N ALA A 75 -7.66 -9.08 -20.18
CA ALA A 75 -7.15 -10.40 -20.54
C ALA A 75 -7.31 -11.43 -19.40
N ILE A 76 -7.68 -12.66 -19.74
CA ILE A 76 -7.72 -13.78 -18.78
C ILE A 76 -6.30 -14.01 -18.26
N THR A 77 -6.12 -13.84 -16.95
CA THR A 77 -4.81 -13.84 -16.29
C THR A 77 -4.65 -15.09 -15.43
N LYS A 78 -3.68 -15.94 -15.77
CA LYS A 78 -3.36 -17.18 -15.02
C LYS A 78 -1.89 -17.26 -14.61
N GLU A 79 -1.60 -18.01 -13.54
CA GLU A 79 -0.21 -18.30 -13.13
C GLU A 79 -0.02 -19.78 -12.79
N ILE A 80 0.98 -20.41 -13.44
CA ILE A 80 1.51 -21.74 -13.10
C ILE A 80 2.83 -21.57 -12.34
N LYS A 81 2.97 -22.26 -11.21
CA LYS A 81 4.16 -22.15 -10.34
C LYS A 81 4.78 -23.52 -10.06
N PRO A 82 5.87 -23.88 -10.78
CA PRO A 82 6.67 -25.05 -10.45
C PRO A 82 7.27 -24.97 -9.03
N THR A 83 7.17 -26.10 -8.31
CA THR A 83 7.62 -26.28 -6.93
C THR A 83 8.58 -27.48 -6.80
N ALA A 84 9.54 -27.56 -7.72
CA ALA A 84 10.67 -28.49 -7.69
C ALA A 84 11.87 -27.84 -8.42
N ALA A 85 13.04 -28.47 -8.44
CA ALA A 85 14.12 -28.03 -9.33
C ALA A 85 13.71 -28.30 -10.80
N ILE A 86 14.04 -27.37 -11.71
CA ILE A 86 13.83 -27.59 -13.15
C ILE A 86 15.18 -28.06 -13.72
N ALA A 87 15.22 -29.28 -14.26
CA ALA A 87 16.46 -29.91 -14.72
C ALA A 87 16.18 -30.94 -15.85
N TRP A 88 17.13 -31.25 -16.74
CA TRP A 88 18.47 -30.66 -16.96
C TRP A 88 18.68 -30.29 -18.43
N LYS A 89 19.77 -29.58 -18.74
CA LYS A 89 20.12 -29.19 -20.12
C LYS A 89 21.34 -29.92 -20.70
N ARG A 90 22.47 -30.04 -19.98
CA ARG A 90 23.75 -30.67 -20.45
C ARG A 90 24.81 -30.80 -19.32
N ILE A 91 25.99 -31.40 -19.56
CA ILE A 91 27.06 -31.68 -18.55
C ILE A 91 28.49 -31.45 -19.13
N GLU A 92 29.38 -30.66 -18.49
CA GLU A 92 30.67 -30.12 -19.03
C GLU A 92 31.79 -29.80 -17.96
N TYR A 93 32.95 -29.21 -18.34
CA TYR A 93 34.09 -28.79 -17.46
C TYR A 93 34.67 -27.41 -17.84
N GLY A 94 35.04 -26.52 -16.88
CA GLY A 94 35.66 -25.22 -17.21
C GLY A 94 35.89 -24.20 -16.06
N GLU A 95 35.87 -22.90 -16.37
CA GLU A 95 36.00 -21.81 -15.37
C GLU A 95 34.69 -21.58 -14.59
N ILE A 96 34.78 -21.24 -13.29
CA ILE A 96 33.57 -20.95 -12.48
C ILE A 96 33.22 -19.46 -12.62
N LYS A 97 32.20 -19.20 -13.44
CA LYS A 97 31.70 -17.85 -13.76
C LYS A 97 30.47 -17.54 -12.92
N ARG A 98 30.59 -16.59 -11.98
CA ARG A 98 29.45 -16.02 -11.24
C ARG A 98 28.88 -14.85 -12.06
N ARG A 99 27.67 -14.99 -12.58
CA ARG A 99 27.03 -14.00 -13.49
C ARG A 99 27.92 -13.65 -14.70
N GLY A 100 28.57 -14.67 -15.28
CA GLY A 100 29.49 -14.50 -16.41
C GLY A 100 30.90 -13.98 -16.07
N LYS A 101 31.21 -13.65 -14.80
CA LYS A 101 32.50 -13.08 -14.37
C LYS A 101 33.18 -13.86 -13.21
N PRO A 102 34.51 -13.77 -13.06
CA PRO A 102 35.23 -14.17 -11.84
C PRO A 102 34.99 -13.23 -10.62
N ILE A 103 35.46 -13.56 -9.40
CA ILE A 103 34.81 -13.14 -8.12
C ILE A 103 35.57 -12.17 -7.18
N GLU A 104 34.83 -11.12 -6.71
CA GLU A 104 35.06 -10.13 -5.61
C GLU A 104 33.73 -9.54 -5.01
N ILE A 105 33.74 -8.69 -3.94
CA ILE A 105 32.56 -8.04 -3.25
C ILE A 105 32.91 -6.71 -2.49
N SER A 106 31.96 -5.81 -2.15
CA SER A 106 32.10 -4.56 -1.29
C SER A 106 30.73 -3.96 -0.82
N ASP A 107 30.66 -2.98 0.12
CA ASP A 107 29.40 -2.56 0.86
C ASP A 107 29.36 -1.13 1.57
N ILE A 108 28.25 -0.82 2.32
CA ILE A 108 27.95 0.08 3.50
C ILE A 108 26.92 1.30 3.55
N GLN A 109 27.25 2.53 4.06
CA GLN A 109 26.38 3.35 5.00
C GLN A 109 25.87 4.79 4.60
N LEU A 110 25.05 5.48 5.46
CA LEU A 110 24.01 6.49 5.06
C LEU A 110 23.59 7.61 6.10
N THR A 111 22.93 8.73 5.65
CA THR A 111 21.99 9.73 6.34
C THR A 111 22.47 11.01 7.12
N GLU A 112 21.82 12.20 6.88
CA GLU A 112 22.08 13.61 7.40
C GLU A 112 20.76 14.55 7.35
N ALA A 113 20.72 15.88 7.71
CA ALA A 113 19.46 16.65 8.13
C ALA A 113 19.20 18.17 7.69
N VAL A 114 18.05 18.85 8.07
CA VAL A 114 17.34 20.00 7.32
C VAL A 114 16.37 21.04 8.07
N PRO A 115 16.30 22.38 7.75
CA PRO A 115 15.17 23.38 8.00
C PRO A 115 14.34 23.88 6.74
N LEU A 116 13.33 24.80 6.86
CA LEU A 116 12.48 25.34 5.73
C LEU A 116 12.80 26.79 5.25
N LYS A 117 13.63 26.98 4.22
CA LYS A 117 13.72 28.26 3.47
C LYS A 117 14.35 28.02 2.10
N ASP A 118 13.83 28.67 1.05
CA ASP A 118 14.24 28.56 -0.36
C ASP A 118 14.06 27.16 -0.96
N LYS A 119 14.72 26.16 -0.35
CA LYS A 119 14.91 24.77 -0.80
C LYS A 119 14.75 23.80 0.37
N PHE A 120 14.13 22.65 0.13
CA PHE A 120 13.73 21.71 1.18
C PHE A 120 14.20 20.26 0.94
N PHE A 121 15.16 19.77 1.74
CA PHE A 121 15.87 18.48 1.58
C PHE A 121 15.17 17.23 2.18
N ILE A 122 15.47 16.03 1.66
CA ILE A 122 14.83 14.75 2.06
C ILE A 122 15.81 13.58 2.47
N CYS A 123 17.00 13.31 1.86
CA CYS A 123 17.96 12.17 2.14
C CYS A 123 19.50 12.42 1.79
N SER A 124 20.48 11.53 2.16
CA SER A 124 21.99 11.58 1.87
C SER A 124 22.87 10.25 1.93
N ASP A 125 24.15 10.22 1.43
CA ASP A 125 24.98 9.01 0.99
C ASP A 125 26.53 8.91 1.35
N LYS A 126 27.18 7.68 1.49
CA LYS A 126 28.68 7.38 1.67
C LYS A 126 29.17 5.90 1.32
N THR A 127 30.45 5.59 0.91
CA THR A 127 30.99 4.19 0.52
C THR A 127 32.55 3.90 0.58
N TYR A 128 33.07 2.63 0.38
CA TYR A 128 34.47 2.10 0.69
C TYR A 128 35.19 1.06 -0.30
N ARG A 129 36.38 0.43 0.02
CA ARG A 129 37.45 -0.21 -0.89
C ARG A 129 37.72 -1.78 -0.89
N THR A 130 38.44 -2.34 -1.91
CA THR A 130 38.56 -3.80 -2.35
C THR A 130 40.00 -4.35 -2.73
N SER A 131 40.23 -5.66 -3.12
CA SER A 131 41.58 -6.34 -3.19
C SER A 131 42.03 -7.40 -4.28
N GLY A 132 41.21 -8.11 -5.09
CA GLY A 132 41.57 -8.76 -6.41
C GLY A 132 42.25 -10.17 -6.60
N LYS A 133 41.51 -11.34 -6.63
CA LYS A 133 41.95 -12.72 -7.10
C LYS A 133 40.79 -13.61 -7.71
N LYS A 134 40.97 -14.83 -8.33
CA LYS A 134 39.96 -15.60 -9.19
C LYS A 134 39.96 -17.21 -9.11
N LEU A 135 39.02 -17.98 -9.74
CA LEU A 135 38.65 -19.46 -9.47
C LEU A 135 38.07 -20.38 -10.66
N THR A 136 38.19 -21.75 -10.67
CA THR A 136 37.77 -22.75 -11.77
C THR A 136 37.33 -24.24 -11.36
N SER A 137 36.48 -25.04 -12.10
CA SER A 137 36.04 -26.49 -11.86
C SER A 137 35.05 -27.24 -12.87
N VAL A 138 34.56 -28.50 -12.60
CA VAL A 138 33.58 -29.37 -13.38
C VAL A 138 32.09 -29.14 -13.03
N PHE A 139 31.12 -29.27 -13.97
CA PHE A 139 29.68 -29.00 -13.70
C PHE A 139 28.60 -29.65 -14.64
N ILE A 140 27.34 -29.69 -14.18
CA ILE A 140 26.07 -29.92 -14.91
C ILE A 140 25.29 -28.60 -15.05
N ASP A 141 24.68 -28.36 -16.22
CA ASP A 141 23.91 -27.16 -16.59
C ASP A 141 22.40 -27.46 -16.50
N THR A 142 21.72 -26.71 -15.63
CA THR A 142 20.27 -26.81 -15.34
C THR A 142 19.46 -25.62 -15.87
N GLY A 143 20.02 -24.83 -16.79
CA GLY A 143 19.35 -23.67 -17.36
C GLY A 143 19.28 -22.49 -16.38
N GLU A 144 18.07 -22.11 -15.93
CA GLU A 144 17.88 -20.92 -15.07
C GLU A 144 18.55 -21.05 -13.70
N ASN A 145 18.54 -22.26 -13.12
CA ASN A 145 19.22 -22.55 -11.86
C ASN A 145 20.76 -22.54 -11.98
N GLY A 146 21.28 -22.49 -13.20
CA GLY A 146 22.71 -22.35 -13.49
C GLY A 146 23.47 -23.67 -13.51
N ILE A 147 24.73 -23.61 -13.09
CA ILE A 147 25.65 -24.75 -13.11
C ILE A 147 25.87 -25.29 -11.69
N PHE A 148 25.82 -26.61 -11.54
CA PHE A 148 26.08 -27.33 -10.29
C PHE A 148 27.23 -28.31 -10.48
N SER A 149 28.01 -28.59 -9.45
CA SER A 149 28.86 -29.79 -9.44
C SER A 149 28.00 -31.05 -9.35
N ARG A 150 28.61 -32.21 -9.68
CA ARG A 150 27.93 -33.52 -9.57
C ARG A 150 27.30 -33.73 -8.18
N GLY A 151 28.05 -33.47 -7.12
CA GLY A 151 27.59 -33.70 -5.75
C GLY A 151 26.44 -32.77 -5.35
N GLU A 152 26.46 -31.52 -5.80
CA GLU A 152 25.32 -30.59 -5.59
C GLU A 152 24.05 -31.07 -6.30
N PHE A 153 24.17 -31.57 -7.53
CA PHE A 153 23.03 -32.08 -8.30
C PHE A 153 22.44 -33.37 -7.71
N GLU A 154 23.29 -34.35 -7.36
CA GLU A 154 22.86 -35.57 -6.66
C GLU A 154 22.20 -35.23 -5.30
N THR A 155 22.68 -34.20 -4.61
CA THR A 155 22.12 -33.78 -3.32
C THR A 155 20.78 -33.07 -3.45
N ILE A 156 20.60 -32.15 -4.42
CA ILE A 156 19.37 -31.34 -4.54
C ILE A 156 18.18 -32.13 -5.10
N THR A 157 18.45 -33.12 -5.97
CA THR A 157 17.43 -33.94 -6.63
C THR A 157 17.02 -35.21 -5.87
N ALA A 158 17.72 -35.54 -4.77
CA ALA A 158 17.41 -36.71 -3.96
C ALA A 158 15.99 -36.67 -3.37
N GLN A 159 15.43 -37.85 -3.08
CA GLN A 159 14.10 -37.97 -2.50
C GLN A 159 13.99 -37.16 -1.19
N LYS A 160 12.88 -36.43 -1.01
CA LYS A 160 12.63 -35.50 0.12
C LYS A 160 13.57 -34.28 0.17
N GLN A 161 14.35 -34.01 -0.88
CA GLN A 161 15.01 -32.72 -1.07
C GLN A 161 14.15 -31.83 -1.96
N MET A 162 14.73 -31.04 -2.86
CA MET A 162 13.97 -30.21 -3.78
C MET A 162 13.26 -31.05 -4.87
N GLU A 163 13.76 -32.27 -5.09
CA GLU A 163 13.36 -33.17 -6.18
C GLU A 163 13.42 -32.41 -7.53
N PHE A 164 12.84 -32.93 -8.60
CA PHE A 164 12.83 -32.21 -9.88
C PHE A 164 11.59 -32.50 -10.72
N ILE A 165 11.30 -31.58 -11.64
CA ILE A 165 10.25 -31.65 -12.65
C ILE A 165 10.87 -31.33 -14.01
N THR A 166 10.39 -31.95 -15.09
CA THR A 166 10.89 -31.65 -16.43
C THR A 166 10.18 -30.42 -17.03
N PRO A 167 10.81 -29.67 -17.93
CA PRO A 167 10.16 -28.53 -18.59
C PRO A 167 8.98 -28.95 -19.48
N GLU A 168 8.95 -30.19 -19.98
CA GLU A 168 7.87 -30.75 -20.80
C GLU A 168 6.57 -30.92 -19.99
N GLU A 169 6.65 -31.46 -18.76
CA GLU A 169 5.49 -31.64 -17.88
C GLU A 169 4.80 -30.30 -17.54
N ILE A 170 5.59 -29.24 -17.38
CA ILE A 170 5.08 -27.87 -17.18
C ILE A 170 4.36 -27.36 -18.43
N ALA A 171 4.85 -27.70 -19.63
CA ALA A 171 4.26 -27.24 -20.89
C ALA A 171 2.88 -27.86 -21.14
N ASP A 172 2.68 -29.15 -20.84
CA ASP A 172 1.39 -29.83 -21.00
C ASP A 172 0.30 -29.18 -20.13
N VAL A 173 0.59 -28.90 -18.85
CA VAL A 173 -0.35 -28.20 -17.94
C VAL A 173 -0.77 -26.83 -18.51
N VAL A 174 0.20 -26.06 -19.03
CA VAL A 174 -0.07 -24.76 -19.66
C VAL A 174 -0.99 -24.90 -20.88
N ILE A 175 -0.77 -25.90 -21.73
CA ILE A 175 -1.62 -26.15 -22.91
C ILE A 175 -3.06 -26.48 -22.51
N PHE A 176 -3.27 -27.27 -21.44
CA PHE A 176 -4.62 -27.58 -20.95
C PHE A 176 -5.32 -26.33 -20.37
N GLU A 177 -4.61 -25.52 -19.58
CA GLU A 177 -5.17 -24.30 -18.98
C GLU A 177 -5.52 -23.21 -20.02
N VAL A 178 -4.78 -23.13 -21.14
CA VAL A 178 -5.16 -22.30 -22.31
C VAL A 178 -6.45 -22.79 -22.95
N LYS A 179 -6.61 -24.11 -23.08
CA LYS A 179 -7.78 -24.74 -23.73
C LYS A 179 -9.04 -24.76 -22.85
N GLY A 180 -8.99 -24.18 -21.65
CA GLY A 180 -10.11 -24.19 -20.70
C GLY A 180 -10.29 -25.51 -19.96
N GLY A 181 -9.27 -26.39 -19.95
CA GLY A 181 -9.24 -27.57 -19.09
C GLY A 181 -8.97 -27.17 -17.63
N ASN A 182 -9.75 -27.71 -16.70
CA ASN A 182 -9.53 -27.51 -15.27
C ASN A 182 -8.42 -28.44 -14.78
N THR A 183 -7.17 -27.99 -14.73
CA THR A 183 -6.07 -28.79 -14.18
C THR A 183 -5.94 -28.67 -12.66
N GLY A 184 -6.50 -27.60 -12.08
CA GLY A 184 -6.33 -27.27 -10.67
C GLY A 184 -4.97 -26.61 -10.33
N HIS A 185 -4.15 -26.32 -11.34
CA HIS A 185 -2.81 -25.73 -11.17
C HIS A 185 -2.74 -24.22 -11.42
N ASP A 186 -3.84 -23.55 -11.82
CA ASP A 186 -3.91 -22.09 -11.86
C ASP A 186 -4.06 -21.48 -10.46
N ILE A 187 -3.01 -20.78 -10.03
CA ILE A 187 -2.94 -20.15 -8.70
C ILE A 187 -3.91 -18.98 -8.56
N VAL A 188 -4.20 -18.22 -9.63
CA VAL A 188 -5.05 -17.04 -9.53
C VAL A 188 -6.49 -17.46 -9.21
N SER A 189 -7.02 -18.42 -9.95
CA SER A 189 -8.32 -19.03 -9.67
C SER A 189 -8.37 -19.73 -8.30
N ALA A 190 -7.36 -20.53 -7.94
CA ALA A 190 -7.33 -21.23 -6.66
C ALA A 190 -7.30 -20.27 -5.45
N LEU A 191 -6.57 -19.16 -5.57
CA LEU A 191 -6.50 -18.13 -4.53
C LEU A 191 -7.82 -17.38 -4.34
N ASP A 192 -8.57 -17.12 -5.42
CA ASP A 192 -9.85 -16.41 -5.34
C ASP A 192 -10.90 -17.20 -4.56
N HIS A 193 -11.08 -18.47 -4.93
CA HIS A 193 -12.02 -19.39 -4.28
C HIS A 193 -11.66 -19.67 -2.81
N ALA A 194 -10.38 -19.57 -2.43
CA ALA A 194 -9.93 -19.75 -1.06
C ALA A 194 -10.02 -18.46 -0.19
N SER A 195 -10.41 -17.32 -0.78
CA SER A 195 -10.43 -16.03 -0.08
C SER A 195 -11.71 -15.83 0.77
N MET A 196 -11.59 -15.11 1.88
CA MET A 196 -12.73 -14.80 2.76
C MET A 196 -13.36 -13.45 2.40
N GLU A 197 -14.67 -13.44 2.16
CA GLU A 197 -15.43 -12.23 1.84
C GLU A 197 -16.06 -11.56 3.08
N PRO A 198 -16.44 -10.26 3.02
CA PRO A 198 -17.10 -9.58 4.13
C PRO A 198 -18.40 -10.28 4.54
N THR A 199 -18.54 -10.60 5.83
CA THR A 199 -19.72 -11.30 6.35
C THR A 199 -20.74 -10.34 6.97
N TYR A 200 -22.03 -10.68 6.86
CA TYR A 200 -23.13 -9.93 7.49
C TYR A 200 -22.89 -9.73 9.00
N ARG A 201 -22.45 -10.78 9.71
CA ARG A 201 -22.15 -10.72 11.14
C ARG A 201 -21.07 -9.69 11.47
N ALA A 202 -20.00 -9.61 10.68
CA ALA A 202 -18.96 -8.60 10.89
C ALA A 202 -19.48 -7.18 10.68
N GLY A 203 -20.34 -6.98 9.68
CA GLY A 203 -21.05 -5.71 9.47
C GLY A 203 -21.96 -5.32 10.64
N TYR A 204 -22.76 -6.26 11.16
CA TYR A 204 -23.62 -6.04 12.32
C TYR A 204 -22.80 -5.70 13.58
N MET A 205 -21.73 -6.44 13.88
CA MET A 205 -20.90 -6.20 15.06
C MET A 205 -20.13 -4.87 15.06
N GLN A 206 -20.10 -4.13 13.94
CA GLN A 206 -19.38 -2.87 13.82
C GLN A 206 -19.90 -1.80 14.80
N HIS A 207 -21.21 -1.72 15.03
CA HIS A 207 -21.77 -0.70 15.94
C HIS A 207 -21.30 -0.92 17.39
N MET A 208 -21.24 -2.18 17.84
CA MET A 208 -20.75 -2.54 19.18
C MET A 208 -19.29 -2.15 19.37
N ALA A 209 -18.45 -2.34 18.33
CA ALA A 209 -17.05 -1.97 18.39
C ALA A 209 -16.86 -0.45 18.50
N VAL A 210 -17.61 0.34 17.72
CA VAL A 210 -17.56 1.82 17.78
C VAL A 210 -18.05 2.33 19.14
N GLN A 211 -19.16 1.81 19.66
CA GLN A 211 -19.66 2.19 20.98
C GLN A 211 -18.63 1.90 22.08
N LYS A 212 -17.96 0.74 22.03
CA LYS A 212 -16.95 0.37 23.03
C LYS A 212 -15.70 1.28 22.98
N LEU A 213 -15.35 1.80 21.81
CA LEU A 213 -14.27 2.78 21.66
C LEU A 213 -14.66 4.12 22.31
N ASP A 214 -15.86 4.64 22.03
CA ASP A 214 -16.38 5.88 22.63
C ASP A 214 -16.44 5.82 24.17
N GLU A 215 -16.90 4.69 24.74
CA GLU A 215 -16.87 4.46 26.20
C GLU A 215 -15.45 4.55 26.79
N LEU A 216 -14.43 4.07 26.05
CA LEU A 216 -13.03 4.12 26.49
C LEU A 216 -12.42 5.52 26.31
N GLU A 217 -12.74 6.24 25.22
CA GLU A 217 -12.35 7.64 25.05
C GLU A 217 -12.86 8.49 26.23
N LYS A 218 -14.15 8.34 26.56
CA LYS A 218 -14.80 9.04 27.69
C LYS A 218 -14.17 8.67 29.03
N LYS A 219 -13.87 7.39 29.26
CA LYS A 219 -13.23 6.91 30.51
C LYS A 219 -11.82 7.48 30.70
N HIS A 220 -11.05 7.62 29.63
CA HIS A 220 -9.65 8.04 29.69
C HIS A 220 -9.42 9.52 29.35
N GLY A 221 -10.47 10.26 28.97
CA GLY A 221 -10.40 11.68 28.65
C GLY A 221 -9.62 12.01 27.37
N LYS A 222 -9.45 11.03 26.46
CA LYS A 222 -8.65 11.19 25.24
C LYS A 222 -9.41 10.72 23.99
N SER A 223 -9.46 11.57 22.97
CA SER A 223 -10.00 11.22 21.65
C SER A 223 -8.97 10.51 20.77
N SER A 224 -9.41 9.50 20.03
CA SER A 224 -8.63 8.77 19.02
C SER A 224 -8.99 9.27 17.63
N VAL A 225 -8.16 10.13 17.05
CA VAL A 225 -8.48 10.86 15.82
C VAL A 225 -7.92 10.18 14.56
N ALA A 226 -6.58 10.13 14.40
CA ALA A 226 -5.93 9.44 13.29
C ALA A 226 -4.46 9.13 13.63
N PHE A 227 -3.89 8.10 12.99
CA PHE A 227 -2.50 7.66 13.23
C PHE A 227 -1.61 7.62 11.98
N GLU A 228 -2.14 8.03 10.82
CA GLU A 228 -1.46 7.97 9.51
C GLU A 228 -0.87 6.60 9.13
N LEU A 229 -1.55 5.53 9.55
CA LEU A 229 -1.23 4.14 9.22
C LEU A 229 -2.06 3.57 8.05
N LEU A 230 -3.26 4.10 7.80
CA LEU A 230 -4.18 3.62 6.77
C LEU A 230 -3.92 4.27 5.40
N GLY A 231 -3.57 5.56 5.39
CA GLY A 231 -3.42 6.37 4.19
C GLY A 231 -4.74 6.63 3.42
N PRO A 232 -4.75 7.54 2.44
CA PRO A 232 -3.71 8.53 2.16
C PRO A 232 -3.62 9.60 3.27
N PRO A 233 -2.55 10.42 3.31
CA PRO A 233 -2.42 11.54 4.27
C PRO A 233 -3.64 12.48 4.32
N ARG A 234 -4.36 12.59 3.20
CA ARG A 234 -5.62 13.32 3.08
C ARG A 234 -6.70 12.83 4.06
N LEU A 235 -6.76 11.54 4.40
CA LEU A 235 -7.72 11.03 5.38
C LEU A 235 -7.44 11.61 6.77
N SER A 236 -6.19 11.51 7.22
CA SER A 236 -5.80 11.95 8.56
C SER A 236 -5.90 13.48 8.73
N LYS A 237 -5.53 14.29 7.73
CA LYS A 237 -5.78 15.74 7.82
C LYS A 237 -7.27 16.07 7.88
N LEU A 238 -8.13 15.38 7.13
CA LEU A 238 -9.57 15.63 7.16
C LEU A 238 -10.16 15.27 8.53
N LEU A 239 -9.73 14.14 9.13
CA LEU A 239 -10.12 13.72 10.48
C LEU A 239 -9.68 14.72 11.56
N TYR A 240 -8.44 15.22 11.52
CA TYR A 240 -7.98 16.24 12.47
C TYR A 240 -8.65 17.61 12.26
N GLU A 241 -8.91 18.02 11.02
CA GLU A 241 -9.62 19.29 10.74
C GLU A 241 -11.06 19.30 11.28
N ILE A 242 -11.85 18.24 11.01
CA ILE A 242 -13.21 18.14 11.56
C ILE A 242 -13.20 17.88 13.07
N HIS A 243 -12.18 17.21 13.62
CA HIS A 243 -12.01 17.05 15.06
C HIS A 243 -11.74 18.39 15.77
N LEU A 244 -10.84 19.23 15.23
CA LEU A 244 -10.58 20.57 15.77
C LEU A 244 -11.86 21.42 15.81
N LEU A 245 -12.67 21.37 14.74
CA LEU A 245 -13.99 22.02 14.72
C LEU A 245 -14.94 21.45 15.78
N ARG A 246 -14.95 20.12 16.00
CA ARG A 246 -15.77 19.45 17.02
C ARG A 246 -15.42 19.83 18.46
N LEU A 247 -14.16 20.18 18.76
CA LEU A 247 -13.75 20.51 20.13
C LEU A 247 -14.47 21.74 20.73
N PHE A 248 -15.05 22.62 19.89
CA PHE A 248 -15.75 23.83 20.34
C PHE A 248 -17.13 24.05 19.67
N ASN A 249 -17.67 23.01 19.02
CA ASN A 249 -19.00 22.98 18.38
C ASN A 249 -19.66 21.64 18.70
N LYS A 250 -20.91 21.64 19.21
CA LYS A 250 -21.59 20.42 19.63
C LYS A 250 -22.26 19.72 18.45
N THR A 251 -23.00 20.49 17.65
CA THR A 251 -23.76 20.00 16.49
C THR A 251 -23.06 20.35 15.18
N MET A 252 -23.38 19.65 14.08
CA MET A 252 -22.89 20.05 12.75
C MET A 252 -23.40 21.45 12.35
N ARG A 253 -24.60 21.82 12.80
CA ARG A 253 -25.22 23.12 12.51
C ARG A 253 -24.53 24.28 13.26
N ASP A 254 -23.92 24.03 14.42
CA ASP A 254 -23.12 25.04 15.14
C ASP A 254 -21.93 25.55 14.31
N ILE A 255 -21.31 24.67 13.50
CA ILE A 255 -20.19 25.02 12.60
C ILE A 255 -20.68 25.95 11.47
N LEU A 256 -21.91 25.73 10.97
CA LEU A 256 -22.51 26.56 9.92
C LEU A 256 -22.92 27.95 10.42
N ASN A 257 -23.23 28.08 11.71
CA ASN A 257 -23.67 29.33 12.34
C ASN A 257 -22.53 30.31 12.71
N LYS A 258 -21.25 29.91 12.58
CA LYS A 258 -20.07 30.72 12.93
C LYS A 258 -19.33 31.26 11.71
N SER A 259 -18.54 32.32 11.89
CA SER A 259 -17.72 32.87 10.80
C SER A 259 -16.45 32.04 10.56
N PRO A 260 -15.99 31.88 9.31
CA PRO A 260 -14.74 31.19 8.98
C PRO A 260 -13.50 31.71 9.74
N GLU A 261 -13.48 33.00 10.06
CA GLU A 261 -12.41 33.68 10.80
C GLU A 261 -12.41 33.28 12.29
N GLU A 262 -13.60 33.19 12.90
CA GLU A 262 -13.76 32.68 14.27
C GLU A 262 -13.28 31.23 14.37
N LEU A 263 -13.70 30.38 13.42
CA LEU A 263 -13.29 28.97 13.34
C LEU A 263 -11.76 28.84 13.22
N SER A 264 -11.14 29.59 12.29
CA SER A 264 -9.69 29.58 12.06
C SER A 264 -8.90 30.01 13.30
N LYS A 265 -9.33 31.09 13.97
CA LYS A 265 -8.70 31.58 15.20
C LYS A 265 -8.79 30.55 16.32
N LYS A 266 -9.96 29.93 16.54
CA LYS A 266 -10.17 28.94 17.60
C LYS A 266 -9.33 27.67 17.39
N CYS A 267 -9.23 27.18 16.17
CA CYS A 267 -8.36 26.04 15.86
C CYS A 267 -6.86 26.34 16.12
N PHE A 268 -6.41 27.57 15.86
CA PHE A 268 -5.02 27.97 16.15
C PHE A 268 -4.73 28.15 17.66
N GLU A 269 -5.69 28.70 18.41
CA GLU A 269 -5.61 28.76 19.89
C GLU A 269 -5.44 27.35 20.48
N ILE A 270 -6.20 26.36 20.00
CA ILE A 270 -6.10 24.95 20.43
C ILE A 270 -4.71 24.38 20.13
N ILE A 271 -4.22 24.45 18.88
CA ILE A 271 -2.90 23.90 18.49
C ILE A 271 -1.74 24.58 19.23
N THR A 272 -1.91 25.83 19.68
CA THR A 272 -0.88 26.55 20.46
C THR A 272 -0.85 26.08 21.91
N ASN A 273 -2.02 25.98 22.54
CA ASN A 273 -2.16 25.70 23.97
C ASN A 273 -2.08 24.20 24.30
N ASP A 274 -2.60 23.34 23.43
CA ASP A 274 -2.55 21.88 23.56
C ASP A 274 -1.27 21.35 22.90
N ALA A 275 -0.22 21.25 23.72
CA ALA A 275 1.08 20.74 23.29
C ALA A 275 1.03 19.25 22.91
N ASP A 276 0.16 18.46 23.55
CA ASP A 276 0.08 17.02 23.35
C ASP A 276 -0.60 16.70 22.01
N LEU A 277 -1.75 17.33 21.72
CA LEU A 277 -2.43 17.23 20.43
C LEU A 277 -1.53 17.69 19.27
N ARG A 278 -0.82 18.81 19.45
CA ARG A 278 0.12 19.32 18.43
C ARG A 278 1.25 18.32 18.17
N ASN A 279 1.87 17.78 19.21
CA ASN A 279 2.99 16.86 19.08
C ASN A 279 2.55 15.53 18.44
N GLU A 280 1.33 15.05 18.74
CA GLU A 280 0.77 13.84 18.15
C GLU A 280 0.61 13.97 16.62
N ILE A 281 0.05 15.08 16.14
CA ILE A 281 -0.11 15.37 14.70
C ILE A 281 1.25 15.42 13.97
N LEU A 282 2.26 16.05 14.59
CA LEU A 282 3.60 16.16 14.00
C LEU A 282 4.36 14.82 14.00
N ALA A 283 4.18 13.99 15.02
CA ALA A 283 4.86 12.69 15.15
C ALA A 283 4.44 11.68 14.07
N ILE A 284 3.17 11.71 13.64
CA ILE A 284 2.66 10.86 12.55
C ILE A 284 3.11 11.33 11.15
N GLY A 285 3.92 12.40 11.07
CA GLY A 285 4.49 12.93 9.85
C GLY A 285 3.54 13.83 9.05
N ILE A 286 2.51 14.37 9.71
CA ILE A 286 1.55 15.33 9.16
C ILE A 286 1.96 16.73 9.61
N PRO A 287 2.45 17.59 8.70
CA PRO A 287 2.71 18.98 9.03
C PRO A 287 1.44 19.77 9.35
N VAL A 288 1.56 20.73 10.26
CA VAL A 288 0.52 21.74 10.52
C VAL A 288 0.92 23.03 9.82
N LEU A 289 0.06 23.52 8.93
CA LEU A 289 0.22 24.82 8.29
C LEU A 289 -0.44 25.87 9.18
N LEU A 290 0.37 26.80 9.71
CA LEU A 290 -0.13 27.86 10.58
C LEU A 290 -1.01 28.86 9.79
N PRO A 291 -1.89 29.64 10.45
CA PRO A 291 -2.76 30.61 9.76
C PRO A 291 -2.02 31.64 8.89
N ASN A 292 -0.72 31.87 9.14
CA ASN A 292 0.14 32.74 8.34
C ASN A 292 0.52 32.16 6.95
N GLY A 293 0.34 30.86 6.71
CA GLY A 293 0.68 30.17 5.47
C GLY A 293 2.17 30.04 5.14
N ALA A 294 3.08 30.50 6.01
CA ALA A 294 4.52 30.63 5.74
C ALA A 294 5.42 29.81 6.68
N SER A 295 4.88 29.32 7.79
CA SER A 295 5.62 28.52 8.78
C SER A 295 5.08 27.11 8.85
N LEU A 296 5.97 26.12 8.80
CA LEU A 296 5.64 24.70 8.90
C LEU A 296 6.34 24.09 10.11
N LEU A 297 5.56 23.44 10.96
CA LEU A 297 6.09 22.51 11.96
C LEU A 297 6.18 21.13 11.31
N ARG A 298 7.34 20.47 11.39
CA ARG A 298 7.56 19.10 10.89
C ARG A 298 8.42 18.28 11.83
N GLY A 299 8.18 16.96 11.86
CA GLY A 299 9.11 16.00 12.45
C GLY A 299 10.24 15.61 11.50
N ASN A 300 11.09 14.68 11.95
CA ASN A 300 12.19 14.09 11.16
C ASN A 300 11.70 13.45 9.86
N THR A 301 10.45 13.01 9.82
CA THR A 301 9.75 12.51 8.63
C THR A 301 8.53 13.36 8.32
N ILE A 302 8.22 13.50 7.03
CA ILE A 302 7.00 14.12 6.52
C ILE A 302 6.41 13.22 5.43
N LYS A 303 5.08 13.14 5.36
CA LYS A 303 4.39 12.31 4.36
C LYS A 303 4.18 13.06 3.03
N ILE A 304 3.92 14.36 3.11
CA ILE A 304 3.66 15.25 1.97
C ILE A 304 4.56 16.49 2.09
N PRO A 305 5.30 16.89 1.04
CA PRO A 305 5.46 16.20 -0.25
C PRO A 305 6.16 14.84 -0.11
N ALA A 306 5.66 13.84 -0.84
CA ALA A 306 6.31 12.54 -0.95
C ALA A 306 7.59 12.64 -1.80
N PHE A 307 8.64 11.91 -1.42
CA PHE A 307 9.88 11.85 -2.20
C PHE A 307 9.64 11.26 -3.59
N ARG A 308 9.83 12.05 -4.64
CA ARG A 308 9.61 11.65 -6.05
C ARG A 308 10.89 11.72 -6.91
N GLY A 309 12.06 11.58 -6.28
CA GLY A 309 13.38 11.67 -6.91
C GLY A 309 14.00 13.06 -6.83
N GLU A 310 13.20 14.11 -6.75
CA GLU A 310 13.67 15.43 -6.35
C GLU A 310 13.78 15.50 -4.82
N ASN A 311 15.01 15.61 -4.36
CA ASN A 311 15.34 15.76 -2.94
C ASN A 311 15.04 17.16 -2.42
N ILE A 312 14.91 18.15 -3.32
CA ILE A 312 14.83 19.57 -3.04
C ILE A 312 13.64 20.14 -3.80
N LEU A 313 12.70 20.79 -3.11
CA LEU A 313 11.51 21.40 -3.73
C LEU A 313 11.42 22.90 -3.44
N ASP A 314 10.96 23.66 -4.44
CA ASP A 314 10.76 25.11 -4.37
C ASP A 314 9.48 25.46 -3.60
N VAL A 315 9.58 26.45 -2.71
CA VAL A 315 8.46 26.93 -1.88
C VAL A 315 7.73 28.08 -2.59
N ASN A 316 6.49 27.86 -3.01
CA ASN A 316 5.61 28.89 -3.58
C ASN A 316 4.14 28.64 -3.21
N GLN A 317 3.27 29.64 -3.41
CA GLN A 317 1.87 29.57 -2.97
C GLN A 317 1.05 28.44 -3.61
N LYS A 318 1.35 28.08 -4.88
CA LYS A 318 0.68 26.98 -5.58
C LYS A 318 1.07 25.63 -4.96
N ASN A 319 2.35 25.44 -4.69
CA ASN A 319 2.88 24.24 -4.05
C ASN A 319 2.34 24.10 -2.61
N ILE A 320 2.35 25.18 -1.82
CA ILE A 320 1.75 25.22 -0.47
C ILE A 320 0.27 24.82 -0.50
N ASN A 321 -0.51 25.35 -1.45
CA ASN A 321 -1.92 24.98 -1.61
C ASN A 321 -2.10 23.49 -1.98
N ASN A 322 -1.24 22.93 -2.85
CA ASN A 322 -1.31 21.52 -3.22
C ASN A 322 -0.96 20.60 -2.05
N TRP A 323 0.16 20.86 -1.36
CA TRP A 323 0.59 20.09 -0.19
C TRP A 323 -0.43 20.18 0.96
N ALA A 324 -1.03 21.35 1.17
CA ALA A 324 -2.13 21.53 2.11
C ALA A 324 -3.38 20.73 1.73
N ASN A 325 -3.76 20.65 0.45
CA ASN A 325 -4.88 19.82 0.02
C ASN A 325 -4.58 18.30 0.17
N GLU A 326 -3.36 17.88 -0.17
CA GLU A 326 -2.95 16.46 -0.15
C GLU A 326 -2.74 15.89 1.26
N GLY A 327 -2.25 16.65 2.24
CA GLY A 327 -1.92 16.05 3.55
C GLY A 327 -1.38 16.94 4.66
N TRP A 328 -1.55 18.26 4.63
CA TRP A 328 -1.29 19.11 5.82
C TRP A 328 -2.60 19.50 6.50
N VAL A 329 -2.58 19.63 7.83
CA VAL A 329 -3.70 20.24 8.57
C VAL A 329 -3.69 21.74 8.27
N ASP A 330 -4.74 22.23 7.63
CA ASP A 330 -4.82 23.60 7.13
C ASP A 330 -5.71 24.48 8.04
N LEU A 331 -5.06 25.34 8.83
CA LEU A 331 -5.73 26.24 9.78
C LEU A 331 -6.23 27.55 9.15
N ARG A 332 -6.03 27.77 7.84
CA ARG A 332 -6.41 29.03 7.17
C ARG A 332 -7.92 29.20 7.03
N VAL A 333 -8.37 30.46 7.06
CA VAL A 333 -9.79 30.87 6.90
C VAL A 333 -10.45 30.25 5.66
N SER A 334 -9.72 30.15 4.54
CA SER A 334 -10.20 29.54 3.30
C SER A 334 -10.61 28.07 3.44
N ASN A 335 -9.94 27.30 4.32
CA ASN A 335 -10.27 25.90 4.56
C ASN A 335 -11.55 25.76 5.42
N MET A 336 -11.75 26.66 6.39
CA MET A 336 -12.96 26.68 7.22
C MET A 336 -14.22 26.89 6.38
N LYS A 337 -14.16 27.78 5.38
CA LYS A 337 -15.26 27.97 4.41
C LYS A 337 -15.53 26.71 3.56
N LYS A 338 -14.49 25.95 3.17
CA LYS A 338 -14.66 24.68 2.45
C LYS A 338 -15.36 23.62 3.32
N TRP A 339 -15.06 23.58 4.61
CA TRP A 339 -15.74 22.69 5.56
C TRP A 339 -17.22 23.01 5.74
N GLN A 340 -17.61 24.29 5.73
CA GLN A 340 -19.02 24.67 5.75
C GLN A 340 -19.78 24.15 4.53
N SER A 341 -19.26 24.32 3.29
CA SER A 341 -19.89 23.78 2.06
C SER A 341 -20.16 22.28 2.15
N ARG A 342 -19.15 21.50 2.55
CA ARG A 342 -19.23 20.03 2.69
C ARG A 342 -20.30 19.57 3.67
N LEU A 343 -20.46 20.29 4.79
CA LEU A 343 -21.49 19.96 5.78
C LEU A 343 -22.89 20.33 5.29
N THR A 344 -23.03 21.42 4.52
CA THR A 344 -24.29 21.77 3.85
C THR A 344 -24.72 20.68 2.86
N GLU A 345 -23.84 20.31 1.91
CA GLU A 345 -24.15 19.29 0.88
C GLU A 345 -24.55 17.93 1.49
N LEU A 346 -23.87 17.52 2.57
CA LEU A 346 -24.16 16.29 3.32
C LEU A 346 -25.53 16.34 4.02
N ILE A 347 -25.88 17.48 4.63
CA ILE A 347 -27.19 17.68 5.26
C ILE A 347 -28.29 17.69 4.20
N GLU A 348 -28.08 18.39 3.08
CA GLU A 348 -29.04 18.45 1.96
C GLU A 348 -29.35 17.06 1.39
N GLU A 349 -28.34 16.21 1.12
CA GLU A 349 -28.55 14.82 0.66
C GLU A 349 -29.47 14.05 1.62
N ALA A 350 -29.15 14.08 2.92
CA ALA A 350 -29.93 13.39 3.95
C ALA A 350 -31.32 14.01 4.17
N GLU A 351 -31.52 15.28 3.84
CA GLU A 351 -32.83 15.95 3.89
C GLU A 351 -33.71 15.68 2.66
N THR A 352 -33.15 15.27 1.52
CA THR A 352 -33.95 14.80 0.36
C THR A 352 -34.72 13.50 0.64
N ILE A 353 -34.26 12.69 1.59
CA ILE A 353 -34.91 11.43 1.96
C ILE A 353 -36.05 11.73 2.94
N THR A 354 -37.29 11.55 2.47
CA THR A 354 -38.48 11.82 3.29
C THR A 354 -38.63 10.80 4.41
N ALA A 355 -39.13 11.22 5.58
CA ALA A 355 -39.33 10.35 6.73
C ALA A 355 -40.37 9.21 6.51
N ILE A 356 -41.15 9.29 5.41
CA ILE A 356 -42.11 8.26 4.99
C ILE A 356 -41.43 7.18 4.14
N ASN A 357 -40.28 7.49 3.51
CA ASN A 357 -39.53 6.54 2.68
C ASN A 357 -38.64 5.64 3.56
N THR A 358 -39.22 4.55 4.06
CA THR A 358 -38.54 3.52 4.87
C THR A 358 -37.87 2.43 4.03
N SER A 359 -37.62 2.67 2.74
CA SER A 359 -37.00 1.69 1.83
C SER A 359 -35.58 1.33 2.24
N SER A 360 -35.25 0.03 2.19
CA SER A 360 -33.91 -0.51 2.42
C SER A 360 -32.87 -0.08 1.37
N MET A 361 -33.28 0.63 0.32
CA MET A 361 -32.41 1.23 -0.70
C MET A 361 -31.47 2.31 -0.12
N HIS A 362 -31.89 3.03 0.93
CA HIS A 362 -31.15 4.19 1.45
C HIS A 362 -30.55 3.90 2.84
N VAL A 363 -29.24 4.12 2.98
CA VAL A 363 -28.49 3.85 4.23
C VAL A 363 -28.10 5.13 4.98
N ARG A 364 -27.98 6.28 4.30
CA ARG A 364 -27.50 7.56 4.88
C ARG A 364 -28.65 8.54 5.19
N THR A 365 -29.67 8.07 5.88
CA THR A 365 -30.84 8.88 6.30
C THR A 365 -30.50 9.83 7.45
N LYS A 366 -31.44 10.70 7.86
CA LYS A 366 -31.29 11.57 9.04
C LYS A 366 -30.95 10.77 10.33
N ASP A 367 -31.53 9.59 10.48
CA ASP A 367 -31.27 8.69 11.62
C ASP A 367 -29.82 8.17 11.61
N TYR A 368 -29.28 7.85 10.44
CA TYR A 368 -27.86 7.47 10.29
C TYR A 368 -26.91 8.58 10.78
N TRP A 369 -27.32 9.84 10.62
CA TRP A 369 -26.58 11.04 11.07
C TRP A 369 -26.95 11.52 12.48
N ASN A 370 -27.78 10.77 13.23
CA ASN A 370 -28.29 11.16 14.55
C ASN A 370 -28.87 12.59 14.55
N ASN A 371 -29.69 12.90 13.54
CA ASN A 371 -30.30 14.23 13.32
C ASN A 371 -29.32 15.41 13.33
N PHE A 372 -28.04 15.15 13.01
CA PHE A 372 -26.94 16.12 12.99
C PHE A 372 -26.56 16.72 14.36
N GLU A 373 -27.07 16.13 15.46
CA GLU A 373 -26.80 16.54 16.84
C GLU A 373 -25.39 16.18 17.31
N GLU A 374 -24.73 15.23 16.64
CA GLU A 374 -23.38 14.75 16.97
C GLU A 374 -22.46 14.73 15.73
N ILE A 375 -21.21 15.17 15.91
CA ILE A 375 -20.20 15.20 14.83
C ILE A 375 -19.35 13.92 14.83
N SER A 376 -19.83 12.89 14.13
CA SER A 376 -19.08 11.65 13.90
C SER A 376 -18.06 11.80 12.77
N ILE A 377 -16.82 12.12 13.14
CA ILE A 377 -15.71 12.46 12.23
C ILE A 377 -15.46 11.41 11.13
N GLY A 378 -15.59 10.12 11.48
CA GLY A 378 -15.39 9.01 10.54
C GLY A 378 -16.53 8.84 9.52
N LYS A 379 -17.79 9.05 9.94
CA LYS A 379 -18.95 9.00 9.01
C LYS A 379 -18.85 10.10 7.97
N VAL A 380 -18.50 11.33 8.38
CA VAL A 380 -18.31 12.49 7.49
C VAL A 380 -17.18 12.22 6.48
N CYS A 381 -16.02 11.73 6.92
CA CYS A 381 -14.91 11.41 6.01
C CYS A 381 -15.26 10.26 5.03
N SER A 382 -16.05 9.27 5.47
CA SER A 382 -16.54 8.21 4.58
C SER A 382 -17.47 8.73 3.48
N TRP A 383 -18.31 9.72 3.78
CA TRP A 383 -19.16 10.37 2.77
C TRP A 383 -18.32 11.13 1.74
N LEU A 384 -17.33 11.91 2.20
CA LEU A 384 -16.41 12.65 1.32
C LEU A 384 -15.66 11.71 0.36
N PHE A 385 -15.20 10.54 0.81
CA PHE A 385 -14.46 9.59 -0.03
C PHE A 385 -15.31 8.93 -1.13
N ILE A 386 -16.63 8.88 -0.96
CA ILE A 386 -17.54 8.37 -2.00
C ILE A 386 -17.81 9.45 -3.05
N HIS A 387 -18.01 10.70 -2.63
CA HIS A 387 -18.44 11.79 -3.52
C HIS A 387 -17.28 12.62 -4.10
N GLU A 388 -16.28 13.03 -3.30
CA GLU A 388 -15.08 13.74 -3.82
C GLU A 388 -14.13 12.78 -4.56
N GLU A 389 -13.94 11.54 -4.08
CA GLU A 389 -12.91 10.62 -4.59
C GLU A 389 -13.45 9.43 -5.41
N GLN A 390 -14.77 9.35 -5.64
CA GLN A 390 -15.44 8.31 -6.45
C GLN A 390 -15.17 6.85 -6.00
N GLY A 391 -14.81 6.64 -4.73
CA GLY A 391 -14.31 5.35 -4.19
C GLY A 391 -15.35 4.24 -3.97
N LYS A 392 -16.35 4.09 -4.84
CA LYS A 392 -17.42 3.09 -4.69
C LYS A 392 -16.94 1.67 -5.06
N ARG A 393 -17.10 0.71 -4.15
CA ARG A 393 -16.83 -0.72 -4.41
C ARG A 393 -17.91 -1.34 -5.29
N MET A 394 -17.50 -2.10 -6.31
CA MET A 394 -18.35 -2.98 -7.11
C MET A 394 -17.83 -4.42 -7.04
N LYS A 395 -18.74 -5.39 -7.09
CA LYS A 395 -18.51 -6.79 -7.48
C LYS A 395 -19.71 -7.17 -8.34
N ALA A 396 -19.45 -7.58 -9.57
CA ALA A 396 -20.42 -8.31 -10.40
C ALA A 396 -20.28 -9.81 -10.11
#